data_AF-A0A661LA13-F1
#
_entry.id   AF-A0A661LA13-F1
#
_cell.length_a   1.000
_cell.length_b   1.000
_cell.length_c   1.000
_cell.angle_alpha   90.00
_cell.angle_beta   90.00
_cell.angle_gamma   90.00
#
_symmetry.space_group_name_H-M   'P 1'
#
loop_
_entity.id
_entity.type
_entity.pdbx_description
1 polymer ?
#
loop_
_entity_poly.entity_id
_entity_poly.type
_entity_poly.pdbx_seq_one_letter_code
_entity_poly.pdbx_strand_id
1 'polypeptide(L)'
;MSQEERMKKLKENISKKSKASSTEFAKLLATREKLERDYKEDYMYVTFYSSPEIKRTILARRPNQEEFLKILSLIIAATKYEDDPDSLEKLKEVYSDFHKIAASLCIDKKLDEKFWSKSVSFDTLQNFITEVINESQKSAIPEDELKSFRKK
;
A
#
# COMPACT_ATOMS: atom_id res chain seq x y z
N MET A 1 7.29 59.79 2.86
CA MET A 1 8.03 58.53 2.98
C MET A 1 9.21 58.58 2.02
N SER A 2 10.43 58.46 2.53
CA SER A 2 11.64 58.49 1.70
C SER A 2 11.76 57.19 0.90
N GLN A 3 12.56 57.22 -0.17
CA GLN A 3 12.81 56.04 -1.01
C GLN A 3 13.46 54.89 -0.22
N GLU A 4 14.20 55.22 0.84
CA GLU A 4 14.83 54.26 1.76
C GLU A 4 13.81 53.54 2.65
N GLU A 5 12.77 54.23 3.13
CA GLU A 5 11.70 53.60 3.93
C GLU A 5 10.86 52.61 3.11
N ARG A 6 10.66 52.90 1.82
CA ARG A 6 9.99 51.99 0.88
C ARG A 6 10.81 50.74 0.61
N MET A 7 12.13 50.90 0.42
CA MET A 7 13.06 49.78 0.21
C MET A 7 13.18 48.88 1.45
N LYS A 8 13.16 49.47 2.65
CA LYS A 8 13.22 48.73 3.91
C LYS A 8 11.96 47.89 4.15
N LYS A 9 10.77 48.48 3.93
CA LYS A 9 9.48 47.75 3.96
C LYS A 9 9.40 46.64 2.91
N LEU A 10 9.93 46.86 1.72
CA LEU A 10 9.96 45.85 0.66
C LEU A 10 10.86 44.65 1.04
N LYS A 11 12.06 44.92 1.57
CA LYS A 11 12.98 43.88 2.06
C LYS A 11 12.39 43.09 3.23
N GLU A 12 11.73 43.76 4.17
CA GLU A 12 11.06 43.10 5.29
C GLU A 12 9.88 42.23 4.84
N ASN A 13 9.09 42.69 3.86
CA ASN A 13 7.98 41.92 3.29
C ASN A 13 8.45 40.71 2.48
N ILE A 14 9.56 40.82 1.74
CA ILE A 14 10.16 39.71 0.99
C ILE A 14 10.76 38.66 1.96
N SER A 15 11.45 39.10 3.01
CA SER A 15 11.99 38.24 4.07
C SER A 15 10.91 37.47 4.82
N LYS A 16 9.79 38.12 5.15
CA LYS A 16 8.64 37.46 5.80
C LYS A 16 7.95 36.47 4.86
N LYS A 17 7.80 36.78 3.57
CA LYS A 17 7.23 35.86 2.57
C LYS A 17 8.14 34.65 2.30
N SER A 18 9.47 34.82 2.24
CA SER A 18 10.39 33.69 2.01
C SER A 18 10.54 32.77 3.23
N LYS A 19 10.43 33.31 4.45
CA LYS A 19 10.36 32.50 5.68
C LYS A 19 9.04 31.74 5.83
N ALA A 20 7.93 32.33 5.38
CA ALA A 20 6.63 31.64 5.34
C ALA A 20 6.64 30.50 4.31
N SER A 21 7.21 30.70 3.12
CA SER A 21 7.26 29.65 2.11
C SER A 21 8.21 28.51 2.49
N SER A 22 9.36 28.78 3.12
CA SER A 22 10.31 27.73 3.54
C SER A 22 9.80 26.89 4.70
N THR A 23 9.02 27.46 5.63
CA THR A 23 8.39 26.68 6.70
C THR A 23 7.20 25.87 6.22
N GLU A 24 6.38 26.39 5.29
CA GLU A 24 5.37 25.57 4.60
C GLU A 24 6.02 24.47 3.75
N PHE A 25 7.10 24.78 3.02
CA PHE A 25 7.81 23.79 2.21
C PHE A 25 8.48 22.73 3.08
N ALA A 26 9.08 23.09 4.22
CA ALA A 26 9.62 22.15 5.20
C ALA A 26 8.53 21.30 5.86
N LYS A 27 7.36 21.88 6.14
CA LYS A 27 6.18 21.11 6.59
C LYS A 27 5.72 20.14 5.51
N LEU A 28 5.58 20.58 4.26
CA LEU A 28 5.19 19.74 3.13
C LEU A 28 6.24 18.68 2.82
N LEU A 29 7.53 18.96 2.98
CA LEU A 29 8.61 17.97 2.86
C LEU A 29 8.53 16.94 3.99
N ALA A 30 8.38 17.39 5.25
CA ALA A 30 8.20 16.47 6.37
C ALA A 30 6.94 15.62 6.21
N THR A 31 5.87 16.17 5.64
CA THR A 31 4.64 15.43 5.32
C THR A 31 4.84 14.48 4.14
N ARG A 32 5.55 14.88 3.10
CA ARG A 32 5.86 14.04 1.93
C ARG A 32 6.81 12.92 2.28
N GLU A 33 7.88 13.18 3.03
CA GLU A 33 8.83 12.16 3.51
C GLU A 33 8.14 11.19 4.47
N LYS A 34 7.24 11.68 5.34
CA LYS A 34 6.39 10.80 6.15
C LYS A 34 5.45 9.97 5.30
N LEU A 35 4.73 10.56 4.35
CA LEU A 35 3.85 9.83 3.42
C LEU A 35 4.62 8.84 2.54
N GLU A 36 5.80 9.20 2.05
CA GLU A 36 6.67 8.34 1.24
C GLU A 36 7.31 7.22 2.07
N ARG A 37 7.62 7.46 3.35
CA ARG A 37 8.08 6.44 4.31
C ARG A 37 6.94 5.51 4.72
N ASP A 38 5.78 6.07 5.03
CA ASP A 38 4.56 5.32 5.31
C ASP A 38 4.19 4.46 4.10
N TYR A 39 4.53 4.87 2.86
CA TYR A 39 4.33 4.07 1.65
C TYR A 39 5.46 3.05 1.38
N LYS A 40 6.70 3.35 1.76
CA LYS A 40 7.87 2.45 1.58
C LYS A 40 7.98 1.36 2.64
N GLU A 41 7.44 1.60 3.83
CA GLU A 41 7.58 0.74 5.01
C GLU A 41 6.22 0.32 5.61
N ASP A 42 5.12 0.42 4.87
CA ASP A 42 3.82 -0.09 5.35
C ASP A 42 3.84 -1.61 5.35
N TYR A 43 4.01 -2.18 6.54
CA TYR A 43 3.90 -3.61 6.77
C TYR A 43 2.64 -3.90 7.57
N MET A 44 1.99 -4.99 7.21
CA MET A 44 0.78 -5.45 7.85
C MET A 44 0.91 -6.93 8.22
N TYR A 45 0.33 -7.27 9.37
CA TYR A 45 0.17 -8.67 9.76
C TYR A 45 -1.07 -9.22 9.08
N VAL A 46 -0.87 -10.19 8.20
CA VAL A 46 -1.95 -10.85 7.47
C VAL A 46 -2.20 -12.20 8.12
N THR A 47 -3.41 -12.39 8.64
CA THR A 47 -3.82 -13.68 9.23
C THR A 47 -4.78 -14.37 8.27
N PHE A 48 -4.42 -15.58 7.83
CA PHE A 48 -5.20 -16.35 6.86
C PHE A 48 -5.25 -17.82 7.22
N TYR A 49 -6.21 -18.55 6.66
CA TYR A 49 -6.32 -19.98 6.82
C TYR A 49 -5.41 -20.71 5.83
N SER A 50 -4.46 -21.48 6.36
CA SER A 50 -3.60 -22.40 5.60
C SER A 50 -4.19 -23.81 5.46
N SER A 51 -5.22 -24.10 6.24
CA SER A 51 -6.11 -25.25 6.15
C SER A 51 -7.36 -24.92 6.99
N PRO A 52 -8.45 -25.69 6.90
CA PRO A 52 -9.72 -25.37 7.58
C PRO A 52 -9.59 -25.05 9.07
N GLU A 53 -8.60 -25.63 9.75
CA GLU A 53 -8.40 -25.46 11.19
C GLU A 53 -7.12 -24.67 11.56
N ILE A 54 -6.25 -24.38 10.59
CA ILE A 54 -4.94 -23.77 10.87
C ILE A 54 -4.87 -22.35 10.31
N LYS A 55 -4.92 -21.38 11.23
CA LYS A 55 -4.58 -19.98 10.94
C LYS A 55 -3.08 -19.77 11.00
N ARG A 56 -2.56 -18.97 10.07
CA ARG A 56 -1.18 -18.49 10.05
C ARG A 56 -1.22 -16.97 9.96
N THR A 57 -0.29 -16.34 10.67
CA THR A 57 -0.07 -14.89 10.58
C THR A 57 1.31 -14.66 9.99
N ILE A 58 1.40 -13.89 8.92
CA ILE A 58 2.67 -13.52 8.31
C ILE A 58 2.77 -12.01 8.16
N LEU A 59 3.99 -11.49 8.15
CA LEU A 59 4.26 -10.09 7.86
C LEU A 59 4.35 -9.89 6.34
N ALA A 60 3.49 -9.03 5.82
CA ALA A 60 3.47 -8.67 4.41
C ALA A 60 3.60 -7.16 4.25
N ARG A 61 4.20 -6.72 3.14
CA ARG A 61 4.11 -5.34 2.68
C ARG A 61 2.70 -5.06 2.21
N ARG A 62 2.19 -3.87 2.48
CA ARG A 62 0.97 -3.41 1.83
C ARG A 62 1.19 -3.27 0.31
N PRO A 63 0.31 -3.84 -0.54
CA PRO A 63 0.35 -3.62 -1.97
C PRO A 63 0.25 -2.13 -2.30
N ASN A 64 1.00 -1.69 -3.30
CA ASN A 64 0.83 -0.35 -3.86
C ASN A 64 -0.48 -0.29 -4.68
N GLN A 65 -0.85 0.90 -5.18
CA GLN A 65 -2.11 1.07 -5.91
C GLN A 65 -2.21 0.19 -7.16
N GLU A 66 -1.13 0.05 -7.91
CA GLU A 66 -1.09 -0.76 -9.13
C GLU A 66 -1.24 -2.25 -8.81
N GLU A 67 -0.51 -2.75 -7.81
CA GLU A 67 -0.59 -4.12 -7.32
C GLU A 67 -1.97 -4.42 -6.75
N PHE A 68 -2.56 -3.49 -5.99
CA PHE A 68 -3.89 -3.63 -5.42
C PHE A 68 -4.96 -3.77 -6.52
N LEU A 69 -4.91 -2.92 -7.56
CA LEU A 69 -5.81 -3.02 -8.71
C LEU A 69 -5.59 -4.33 -9.49
N LYS A 70 -4.32 -4.76 -9.63
CA LYS A 70 -3.99 -6.04 -10.27
C LYS A 70 -4.56 -7.22 -9.48
N ILE A 71 -4.45 -7.21 -8.15
CA ILE A 71 -5.02 -8.26 -7.30
C ILE A 71 -6.55 -8.29 -7.42
N LEU A 72 -7.21 -7.13 -7.41
CA LEU A 72 -8.67 -7.07 -7.56
C LEU A 72 -9.14 -7.58 -8.92
N SER A 73 -8.48 -7.21 -10.02
CA SER A 73 -8.84 -7.70 -11.35
C SER A 73 -8.68 -9.21 -11.46
N LEU A 74 -7.63 -9.73 -10.85
CA LEU A 74 -7.33 -11.16 -10.75
C LEU A 74 -8.36 -11.93 -9.91
N ILE A 75 -8.79 -11.40 -8.75
CA ILE A 75 -9.86 -11.99 -7.94
C ILE A 75 -11.18 -12.00 -8.71
N ILE A 76 -11.55 -10.89 -9.34
CA ILE A 76 -12.77 -10.79 -10.16
C ILE A 76 -12.72 -11.80 -11.31
N ALA A 77 -11.57 -11.95 -11.97
CA ALA A 77 -11.39 -12.95 -13.00
C ALA A 77 -11.58 -14.36 -12.44
N ALA A 78 -10.94 -14.70 -11.32
CA ALA A 78 -11.08 -16.01 -10.69
C ALA A 78 -12.54 -16.34 -10.34
N THR A 79 -13.27 -15.40 -9.71
CA THR A 79 -14.69 -15.60 -9.35
C THR A 79 -15.64 -15.77 -10.55
N LYS A 80 -15.29 -15.21 -11.73
CA LYS A 80 -16.11 -15.35 -12.94
C LYS A 80 -15.99 -16.71 -13.62
N TYR A 81 -14.89 -17.40 -13.37
CA TYR A 81 -14.53 -18.64 -14.04
C TYR A 81 -14.69 -19.87 -13.15
N GLU A 82 -14.96 -19.68 -11.86
CA GLU A 82 -15.19 -20.76 -10.89
C GLU A 82 -16.39 -21.66 -11.26
N ASP A 83 -17.39 -21.08 -11.95
CA ASP A 83 -18.60 -21.78 -12.40
C ASP A 83 -18.52 -22.33 -13.85
N ASP A 84 -17.42 -22.09 -14.58
CA ASP A 84 -17.29 -22.46 -16.00
C ASP A 84 -16.22 -23.54 -16.24
N PRO A 85 -16.62 -24.79 -16.56
CA PRO A 85 -15.71 -25.92 -16.79
C PRO A 85 -14.70 -25.69 -17.92
N ASP A 86 -15.02 -24.86 -18.91
CA ASP A 86 -14.16 -24.56 -20.07
C ASP A 86 -13.19 -23.40 -19.81
N SER A 87 -13.27 -22.76 -18.65
CA SER A 87 -12.43 -21.61 -18.27
C SER A 87 -11.14 -21.98 -17.56
N LEU A 88 -10.80 -23.28 -17.53
CA LEU A 88 -9.64 -23.85 -16.85
C LEU A 88 -8.30 -23.28 -17.36
N GLU A 89 -8.18 -23.01 -18.67
CA GLU A 89 -6.99 -22.38 -19.24
C GLU A 89 -6.85 -20.90 -18.83
N LYS A 90 -7.96 -20.16 -18.79
CA LYS A 90 -7.97 -18.74 -18.38
C LYS A 90 -7.70 -18.58 -16.89
N LEU A 91 -8.25 -19.47 -16.08
CA LEU A 91 -7.90 -19.60 -14.67
C LEU A 91 -6.41 -19.84 -14.49
N LYS A 92 -5.82 -20.76 -15.28
CA LYS A 92 -4.38 -21.04 -15.25
C LYS A 92 -3.52 -19.80 -15.52
N GLU A 93 -3.88 -18.98 -16.49
CA GLU A 93 -3.17 -17.72 -16.78
C GLU A 93 -3.28 -16.73 -15.63
N VAL A 94 -4.49 -16.52 -15.11
CA VAL A 94 -4.76 -15.67 -13.94
C VAL A 94 -3.94 -16.13 -12.72
N TYR A 95 -3.87 -17.45 -12.48
CA TYR A 95 -3.14 -18.04 -11.36
C TYR A 95 -1.63 -18.10 -11.53
N SER A 96 -1.13 -17.96 -12.76
CA SER A 96 0.31 -17.89 -13.04
C SER A 96 0.98 -16.65 -12.43
N ASP A 97 0.18 -15.68 -11.97
CA ASP A 97 0.68 -14.45 -11.37
C ASP A 97 0.42 -14.35 -9.86
N PHE A 98 -0.51 -15.12 -9.28
CA PHE A 98 -0.84 -15.02 -7.84
C PHE A 98 0.34 -15.36 -6.95
N HIS A 99 1.08 -16.42 -7.29
CA HIS A 99 2.23 -16.84 -6.50
C HIS A 99 3.38 -15.83 -6.56
N LYS A 100 3.54 -15.11 -7.68
CA LYS A 100 4.52 -14.03 -7.82
C LYS A 100 4.16 -12.82 -6.97
N ILE A 101 2.88 -12.44 -7.00
CA ILE A 101 2.35 -11.35 -6.19
C ILE A 101 2.45 -11.70 -4.70
N ALA A 102 2.09 -12.92 -4.31
CA ALA A 102 2.22 -13.37 -2.93
C ALA A 102 3.68 -13.31 -2.44
N ALA A 103 4.62 -13.77 -3.27
CA ALA A 103 6.05 -13.69 -2.98
C ALA A 103 6.57 -12.25 -2.87
N SER A 104 6.14 -11.34 -3.77
CA SER A 104 6.59 -9.95 -3.75
C SER A 104 6.06 -9.13 -2.57
N LEU A 105 4.91 -9.56 -2.01
CA LEU A 105 4.30 -8.94 -0.84
C LEU A 105 4.85 -9.51 0.47
N CYS A 106 5.38 -10.74 0.47
CA CYS A 106 5.94 -11.33 1.69
C CYS A 106 7.29 -10.70 2.06
N ILE A 107 7.45 -10.36 3.34
CA ILE A 107 8.73 -9.85 3.86
C ILE A 107 9.72 -10.98 4.11
N ASP A 108 9.24 -12.16 4.51
CA ASP A 108 10.08 -13.34 4.66
C ASP A 108 10.46 -13.90 3.28
N LYS A 109 11.74 -13.80 2.93
CA LYS A 109 12.32 -14.27 1.67
C LYS A 109 12.20 -15.78 1.48
N LYS A 110 11.91 -16.56 2.53
CA LYS A 110 11.64 -18.00 2.42
C LYS A 110 10.26 -18.28 1.82
N LEU A 111 9.34 -17.33 1.89
CA LEU A 111 8.02 -17.39 1.26
C LEU A 111 8.12 -16.89 -0.19
N ASP A 112 8.99 -17.52 -0.96
CA ASP A 112 9.30 -17.16 -2.34
C ASP A 112 8.26 -17.72 -3.34
N GLU A 113 8.43 -17.40 -4.63
CA GLU A 113 7.52 -17.85 -5.69
C GLU A 113 7.39 -19.38 -5.74
N LYS A 114 8.45 -20.11 -5.40
CA LYS A 114 8.47 -21.57 -5.40
C LYS A 114 7.67 -22.13 -4.22
N PHE A 115 7.78 -21.49 -3.04
CA PHE A 115 6.93 -21.82 -1.90
C PHE A 115 5.45 -21.65 -2.27
N TRP A 116 5.07 -20.47 -2.77
CA TRP A 116 3.67 -20.16 -3.09
C TRP A 116 3.10 -20.97 -4.27
N SER A 117 3.93 -21.40 -5.21
CA SER A 117 3.47 -22.21 -6.36
C SER A 117 3.44 -23.71 -6.10
N LYS A 118 4.28 -24.24 -5.20
CA LYS A 118 4.46 -25.71 -5.03
C LYS A 118 4.18 -26.24 -3.64
N SER A 119 4.23 -25.41 -2.61
CA SER A 119 4.21 -25.86 -1.21
C SER A 119 2.89 -25.61 -0.50
N VAL A 120 1.99 -24.83 -1.10
CA VAL A 120 0.67 -24.50 -0.54
C VAL A 120 -0.44 -24.90 -1.50
N SER A 121 -1.62 -25.19 -0.96
CA SER A 121 -2.80 -25.41 -1.78
C SER A 121 -3.25 -24.12 -2.44
N PHE A 122 -4.03 -24.27 -3.51
CA PHE A 122 -4.65 -23.15 -4.19
C PHE A 122 -5.50 -22.30 -3.25
N ASP A 123 -6.38 -22.93 -2.46
CA ASP A 123 -7.23 -22.26 -1.49
C ASP A 123 -6.43 -21.45 -0.47
N THR A 124 -5.26 -21.96 -0.07
CA THR A 124 -4.37 -21.24 0.87
C THR A 124 -3.81 -19.96 0.25
N LEU A 125 -3.39 -20.02 -1.01
CA LEU A 125 -2.90 -18.85 -1.75
C LEU A 125 -4.01 -17.82 -1.94
N GLN A 126 -5.21 -18.26 -2.30
CA GLN A 126 -6.38 -17.37 -2.44
C GLN A 126 -6.78 -16.73 -1.11
N ASN A 127 -6.81 -17.51 -0.02
CA ASN A 127 -7.07 -17.00 1.32
C ASN A 127 -6.05 -15.93 1.72
N PHE A 128 -4.76 -16.19 1.49
CA PHE A 128 -3.72 -15.22 1.79
C PHE A 128 -3.92 -13.90 1.03
N ILE A 129 -4.10 -13.97 -0.29
CA ILE A 129 -4.30 -12.78 -1.13
C ILE A 129 -5.58 -12.02 -0.75
N THR A 130 -6.64 -12.73 -0.39
CA THR A 130 -7.90 -12.11 0.07
C THR A 130 -7.69 -11.34 1.37
N GLU A 131 -6.98 -11.93 2.33
CA GLU A 131 -6.69 -11.26 3.60
C GLU A 131 -5.70 -10.11 3.46
N VAL A 132 -4.74 -10.20 2.53
CA VAL A 132 -3.90 -9.04 2.13
C VAL A 132 -4.77 -7.86 1.72
N ILE A 133 -5.80 -8.08 0.89
CA ILE A 133 -6.72 -7.01 0.47
C ILE A 133 -7.52 -6.47 1.65
N ASN A 134 -8.10 -7.35 2.47
CA ASN A 134 -8.89 -6.95 3.63
C ASN A 134 -8.08 -6.10 4.61
N GLU A 135 -6.85 -6.51 4.94
CA GLU A 135 -5.96 -5.74 5.82
C GLU A 135 -5.46 -4.44 5.16
N SER A 136 -5.31 -4.42 3.83
CA SER A 136 -4.94 -3.21 3.10
C SER A 136 -6.02 -2.14 3.11
N GLN A 137 -7.30 -2.53 3.20
CA GLN A 137 -8.43 -1.62 3.27
C GLN A 137 -8.60 -0.98 4.65
N LYS A 138 -8.01 -1.56 5.70
CA LYS A 138 -8.01 -0.95 7.04
C LYS A 138 -7.06 0.25 7.02
N SER A 139 -7.52 1.41 7.48
CA SER A 139 -6.74 2.65 7.44
C SER A 139 -5.33 2.45 8.02
N ALA A 140 -4.28 2.71 7.22
CA ALA A 140 -2.88 2.71 7.71
C ALA A 140 -2.69 3.70 8.85
N ILE A 141 -3.36 4.84 8.69
CA ILE A 141 -3.18 6.01 9.52
C ILE A 141 -4.30 5.98 10.56
N PRO A 142 -3.97 5.93 11.87
CA PRO A 142 -4.95 6.06 12.93
C PRO A 142 -5.81 7.32 12.71
N GLU A 143 -7.10 7.23 13.02
CA GLU A 143 -8.04 8.34 12.76
C GLU A 143 -7.61 9.65 13.45
N ASP A 144 -6.96 9.53 14.60
CA ASP A 144 -6.41 10.68 15.33
C ASP A 144 -5.24 11.35 14.62
N GLU A 145 -4.44 10.57 13.87
CA GLU A 145 -3.38 11.09 13.03
C GLU A 145 -3.97 11.69 11.74
N LEU A 146 -5.02 11.10 11.16
CA LEU A 146 -5.79 11.69 10.04
C LEU A 146 -6.44 13.05 10.42
N LYS A 147 -6.91 13.21 11.65
CA LYS A 147 -7.44 14.49 12.16
C LYS A 147 -6.37 15.59 12.15
N SER A 148 -5.09 15.24 12.33
CA SER A 148 -3.98 16.21 12.29
C SER A 148 -3.77 16.82 10.89
N PHE A 149 -4.08 16.07 9.82
CA PHE A 149 -4.03 16.57 8.45
C PHE A 149 -5.20 17.50 8.08
N ARG A 150 -6.32 17.43 8.82
CA ARG A 150 -7.54 18.21 8.56
C ARG A 150 -7.62 19.51 9.36
N LYS A 151 -6.81 19.66 10.42
CA LYS A 151 -6.72 20.90 11.19
C LYS A 151 -5.83 21.90 10.44
N LYS A 152 -6.49 22.74 9.63
CA LYS A 152 -5.97 24.02 9.15
C LYS A 152 -5.92 25.04 10.28
#